data_AF-X0TMV3-F1
#
_entry.id   AF-X0TMV3-F1
#
_cell.length_a   1.000
_cell.length_b   1.000
_cell.length_c   1.000
_cell.angle_alpha   90.00
_cell.angle_beta   90.00
_cell.angle_gamma   90.00
#
_symmetry.space_group_name_H-M   'P 1'
#
loop_
_entity.id
_entity.type
_entity.pdbx_description
1 polymer ?
#
loop_
_entity_poly.entity_id
_entity_poly.type
_entity_poly.pdbx_seq_one_letter_code
_entity_poly.pdbx_strand_id
1 'polypeptide(L)'
;KDQVVRAFGFPSENVRVITPFVGGGFGGKSQSSQAIEAARLAKLTGKPVQVAWSRAEEFFYDTFRPAAVVKIKSGITESGKITLWNYEVYFAGSRGSQHFYDIPNHSTTALGEWRGGSSGVHPFGTGPWRAPANNTNTFARESHIDIMASKAAIDPVEFRLNNLKDERMRRVLKAAAEKFGWTPSKTPSSRGFGVACGIDSGTYV
;
A
#
# COMPACT_ATOMS: atom_id res chain seq x y z
N LYS A 1 -12.49 -3.12 20.97
CA LYS A 1 -12.68 -3.36 22.42
C LYS A 1 -11.58 -2.67 23.23
N ASP A 2 -10.32 -3.02 23.01
CA ASP A 2 -9.17 -2.50 23.77
C ASP A 2 -9.06 -0.96 23.76
N GLN A 3 -9.45 -0.32 22.65
CA GLN A 3 -9.49 1.14 22.55
C GLN A 3 -10.44 1.77 23.58
N VAL A 4 -11.63 1.19 23.79
CA VAL A 4 -12.61 1.66 24.80
C VAL A 4 -12.11 1.34 26.20
N VAL A 5 -11.61 0.11 26.43
CA VAL A 5 -11.01 -0.30 27.71
C VAL A 5 -9.93 0.70 28.14
N ARG A 6 -8.98 1.01 27.25
CA ARG A 6 -7.91 1.97 27.53
C ARG A 6 -8.43 3.39 27.75
N ALA A 7 -9.41 3.85 26.96
CA ALA A 7 -9.91 5.22 27.04
C ALA A 7 -10.67 5.52 28.35
N PHE A 8 -11.27 4.50 28.98
CA PHE A 8 -12.13 4.67 30.16
C PHE A 8 -11.62 3.96 31.41
N GLY A 9 -10.56 3.14 31.31
CA GLY A 9 -10.02 2.36 32.42
C GLY A 9 -10.96 1.26 32.90
N PHE A 10 -11.85 0.77 32.03
CA PHE A 10 -12.79 -0.28 32.39
C PHE A 10 -12.11 -1.67 32.39
N PRO A 11 -12.48 -2.57 33.31
CA PRO A 11 -12.17 -3.98 33.16
C PRO A 11 -12.67 -4.51 31.82
N SER A 12 -11.90 -5.38 31.17
CA SER A 12 -12.20 -5.87 29.82
C SER A 12 -13.54 -6.61 29.76
N GLU A 13 -13.86 -7.36 30.80
CA GLU A 13 -15.12 -8.06 31.01
C GLU A 13 -16.34 -7.13 31.06
N ASN A 14 -16.15 -5.87 31.45
CA ASN A 14 -17.21 -4.86 31.50
C ASN A 14 -17.44 -4.16 30.15
N VAL A 15 -16.71 -4.55 29.10
CA VAL A 15 -16.85 -3.99 27.76
C VAL A 15 -17.19 -5.08 26.74
N ARG A 16 -18.41 -5.03 26.20
CA ARG A 16 -18.84 -5.86 25.07
C ARG A 16 -18.89 -5.02 23.79
N VAL A 17 -18.19 -5.46 22.74
CA VAL A 17 -18.30 -4.88 21.39
C VAL A 17 -19.12 -5.84 20.53
N ILE A 18 -20.16 -5.31 19.89
CA ILE A 18 -21.01 -6.06 18.96
C ILE A 18 -20.77 -5.46 17.57
N THR A 19 -20.31 -6.27 16.63
CA THR A 19 -20.07 -5.84 15.25
C THR A 19 -21.29 -6.23 14.39
N PRO A 20 -22.11 -5.28 13.91
CA PRO A 20 -23.22 -5.56 13.02
C PRO A 20 -22.72 -5.84 11.59
N PHE A 21 -23.63 -5.98 10.63
CA PHE A 21 -23.26 -5.95 9.20
C PHE A 21 -22.52 -4.64 8.88
N VAL A 22 -21.40 -4.75 8.16
CA VAL A 22 -20.52 -3.62 7.84
C VAL A 22 -20.47 -3.40 6.33
N GLY A 23 -20.86 -2.20 5.88
CA GLY A 23 -20.81 -1.78 4.47
C GLY A 23 -19.39 -1.49 3.97
N GLY A 24 -18.45 -2.42 4.11
CA GLY A 24 -17.05 -2.26 3.73
C GLY A 24 -16.24 -1.36 4.68
N GLY A 25 -14.92 -1.41 4.61
CA GLY A 25 -14.05 -0.62 5.49
C GLY A 25 -12.68 -0.34 4.90
N PHE A 26 -12.10 -1.29 4.17
CA PHE A 26 -10.86 -1.12 3.39
C PHE A 26 -9.68 -0.52 4.17
N GLY A 27 -9.68 -0.70 5.50
CA GLY A 27 -8.71 -0.12 6.42
C GLY A 27 -9.29 0.97 7.34
N GLY A 28 -10.16 1.86 6.86
CA GLY A 28 -10.68 3.01 7.64
C GLY A 28 -11.40 2.59 8.94
N LYS A 29 -12.14 1.48 8.92
CA LYS A 29 -12.83 0.93 10.11
C LYS A 29 -11.94 0.16 11.08
N SER A 30 -10.61 0.22 10.94
CA SER A 30 -9.67 -0.41 11.87
C SER A 30 -9.45 0.43 13.13
N GLN A 31 -9.65 1.74 13.01
CA GLN A 31 -9.75 2.65 14.15
C GLN A 31 -11.22 2.87 14.49
N SER A 32 -11.54 3.18 15.74
CA SER A 32 -12.94 3.30 16.19
C SER A 32 -13.15 4.52 17.10
N SER A 33 -12.76 5.71 16.62
CA SER A 33 -12.96 6.96 17.36
C SER A 33 -14.43 7.22 17.67
N GLN A 34 -15.35 6.88 16.76
CA GLN A 34 -16.81 6.97 17.00
C GLN A 34 -17.26 6.12 18.20
N ALA A 35 -16.66 4.95 18.40
CA ALA A 35 -17.00 4.07 19.51
C ALA A 35 -16.54 4.67 20.86
N ILE A 36 -15.39 5.35 20.86
CA ILE A 36 -14.88 6.07 22.04
C ILE A 36 -15.78 7.28 22.33
N GLU A 37 -16.16 8.04 21.30
CA GLU A 37 -17.05 9.19 21.40
C GLU A 37 -18.43 8.79 21.95
N ALA A 38 -19.06 7.78 21.36
CA ALA A 38 -20.34 7.25 21.79
C ALA A 38 -20.28 6.76 23.26
N ALA A 39 -19.22 6.03 23.63
CA ALA A 39 -19.04 5.58 25.01
C ALA A 39 -18.88 6.75 26.00
N ARG A 40 -18.21 7.84 25.59
CA ARG A 40 -18.01 9.04 26.43
C ARG A 40 -19.35 9.73 26.67
N LEU A 41 -20.14 9.93 25.63
CA LEU A 41 -21.46 10.56 25.70
C LEU A 41 -22.47 9.69 26.47
N ALA A 42 -22.47 8.37 26.25
CA ALA A 42 -23.33 7.44 26.97
C ALA A 42 -23.03 7.44 28.48
N LYS A 43 -21.74 7.47 28.86
CA LYS A 43 -21.33 7.56 30.27
C LYS A 43 -21.79 8.86 30.93
N LEU A 44 -21.70 9.99 30.22
CA LEU A 44 -22.11 11.30 30.76
C LEU A 44 -23.63 11.42 30.90
N THR A 45 -24.38 10.87 29.96
CA THR A 45 -25.84 11.00 29.93
C THR A 45 -26.59 9.91 30.68
N GLY A 46 -25.94 8.77 30.96
CA GLY A 46 -26.58 7.57 31.49
C GLY A 46 -27.56 6.92 30.52
N LYS A 47 -27.54 7.29 29.23
CA LYS A 47 -28.48 6.83 28.19
C LYS A 47 -27.74 6.18 27.02
N PRO A 48 -28.41 5.31 26.24
CA PRO A 48 -27.88 4.86 24.96
C PRO A 48 -27.64 6.05 24.01
N VAL A 49 -26.48 6.07 23.35
CA VAL A 49 -26.10 7.12 22.40
C VAL A 49 -25.71 6.50 21.07
N GLN A 50 -26.25 7.06 19.97
CA GLN A 50 -25.83 6.74 18.62
C GLN A 50 -25.00 7.91 18.06
N VAL A 51 -23.75 7.63 17.72
CA VAL A 51 -22.88 8.55 16.99
C VAL A 51 -22.85 8.14 15.53
N ALA A 52 -23.12 9.09 14.64
CA ALA A 52 -23.01 8.92 13.20
C ALA A 52 -22.30 10.14 12.63
N TRP A 53 -21.05 9.96 12.19
CA TRP A 53 -20.34 11.00 11.45
C TRP A 53 -21.00 11.22 10.09
N SER A 54 -21.17 12.47 9.73
CA SER A 54 -21.44 12.88 8.36
C SER A 54 -20.26 12.53 7.44
N ARG A 55 -20.49 12.58 6.13
CA ARG A 55 -19.42 12.37 5.13
C ARG A 55 -18.26 13.36 5.30
N ALA A 56 -18.56 14.63 5.64
CA ALA A 56 -17.54 15.64 5.86
C ALA A 56 -16.70 15.35 7.11
N GLU A 57 -17.34 14.92 8.19
CA GLU A 57 -16.67 14.51 9.43
C GLU A 57 -15.80 13.27 9.23
N GLU A 58 -16.26 12.29 8.45
CA GLU A 58 -15.44 11.11 8.10
C GLU A 58 -14.16 11.53 7.34
N PHE A 59 -14.27 12.46 6.40
CA PHE A 59 -13.12 13.04 5.69
C PHE A 59 -12.23 13.96 6.54
N PHE A 60 -12.60 14.24 7.78
CA PHE A 60 -11.81 15.10 8.66
C PHE A 60 -11.22 14.33 9.85
N TYR A 61 -11.99 13.41 10.44
CA TYR A 61 -11.64 12.71 11.67
C TYR A 61 -11.12 11.28 11.46
N ASP A 62 -11.33 10.68 10.29
CA ASP A 62 -10.77 9.37 9.98
C ASP A 62 -9.27 9.47 9.63
N THR A 63 -8.67 8.33 9.35
CA THR A 63 -7.28 8.17 8.96
C THR A 63 -7.14 7.99 7.46
N PHE A 64 -6.08 8.57 6.89
CA PHE A 64 -5.79 8.53 5.47
C PHE A 64 -4.56 7.67 5.18
N ARG A 65 -4.43 7.21 3.93
CA ARG A 65 -3.12 6.70 3.48
C ARG A 65 -2.10 7.85 3.60
N PRO A 66 -0.91 7.59 4.16
CA PRO A 66 0.11 8.63 4.27
C PRO A 66 0.52 9.14 2.88
N ALA A 67 0.70 10.46 2.77
CA ALA A 67 1.54 11.00 1.71
C ALA A 67 2.96 10.47 1.91
N ALA A 68 3.58 9.99 0.84
CA ALA A 68 4.85 9.29 0.92
C ALA A 68 5.81 9.78 -0.16
N VAL A 69 7.10 9.73 0.15
CA VAL A 69 8.16 9.97 -0.82
C VAL A 69 8.91 8.67 -1.01
N VAL A 70 9.11 8.27 -2.26
CA VAL A 70 9.96 7.14 -2.61
C VAL A 70 11.09 7.66 -3.51
N LYS A 71 12.33 7.31 -3.17
CA LYS A 71 13.51 7.57 -4.00
C LYS A 71 14.10 6.24 -4.42
N ILE A 72 14.38 6.11 -5.72
CA ILE A 72 14.95 4.89 -6.28
C ILE A 72 16.18 5.29 -7.11
N LYS A 73 17.33 4.72 -6.76
CA LYS A 73 18.54 4.76 -7.58
C LYS A 73 18.82 3.35 -8.09
N SER A 74 18.92 3.20 -9.40
CA SER A 74 19.14 1.91 -10.03
C SER A 74 20.29 1.91 -11.03
N GLY A 75 20.81 0.72 -11.33
CA GLY A 75 21.80 0.48 -12.37
C GLY A 75 21.37 -0.70 -13.23
N ILE A 76 21.64 -0.60 -14.53
CA ILE A 76 21.34 -1.65 -15.52
C ILE A 76 22.55 -1.86 -16.44
N THR A 77 22.75 -3.08 -16.93
CA THR A 77 23.71 -3.39 -17.99
C THR A 77 23.15 -3.04 -19.37
N GLU A 78 23.99 -3.06 -20.40
CA GLU A 78 23.56 -2.95 -21.81
C GLU A 78 22.57 -4.05 -22.21
N SER A 79 22.70 -5.25 -21.62
CA SER A 79 21.77 -6.37 -21.84
C SER A 79 20.47 -6.27 -21.03
N GLY A 80 20.21 -5.13 -20.37
CA GLY A 80 19.00 -4.91 -19.58
C GLY A 80 18.91 -5.69 -18.26
N LYS A 81 20.03 -6.20 -17.73
CA LYS A 81 20.06 -6.81 -16.39
C LYS A 81 20.19 -5.73 -15.33
N ILE A 82 19.37 -5.79 -14.28
CA ILE A 82 19.44 -4.84 -13.17
C ILE A 82 20.60 -5.26 -12.25
N THR A 83 21.51 -4.32 -11.98
CA THR A 83 22.73 -4.57 -11.18
C THR A 83 22.72 -3.86 -9.83
N LEU A 84 21.97 -2.76 -9.71
CA LEU A 84 21.88 -1.95 -8.50
C LEU A 84 20.43 -1.53 -8.23
N TRP A 85 20.02 -1.60 -6.97
CA TRP A 85 18.73 -1.09 -6.48
C TRP A 85 18.84 -0.50 -5.07
N ASN A 86 18.93 0.82 -4.96
CA ASN A 86 18.82 1.52 -3.69
C ASN A 86 17.44 2.18 -3.60
N TYR A 87 16.66 1.75 -2.61
CA TYR A 87 15.28 2.16 -2.41
C TYR A 87 15.11 2.84 -1.05
N GLU A 88 14.69 4.10 -1.06
CA GLU A 88 14.34 4.83 0.15
C GLU A 88 12.85 5.15 0.15
N VAL A 89 12.16 4.84 1.24
CA VAL A 89 10.75 5.20 1.42
C VAL A 89 10.55 5.97 2.71
N TYR A 90 9.85 7.08 2.58
CA TYR A 90 9.47 7.96 3.66
C TYR A 90 7.96 7.88 3.87
N PHE A 91 7.55 7.64 5.12
CA PHE A 91 6.18 7.60 5.66
C PHE A 91 5.28 6.44 5.23
N ALA A 92 5.46 5.82 4.06
CA ALA A 92 4.61 4.69 3.69
C ALA A 92 4.90 3.42 4.51
N GLY A 93 6.11 3.27 5.07
CA GLY A 93 6.58 2.02 5.65
C GLY A 93 7.15 1.06 4.59
N SER A 94 7.73 -0.05 5.07
CA SER A 94 8.55 -0.95 4.24
C SER A 94 7.77 -2.07 3.53
N ARG A 95 6.52 -2.35 3.90
CA ARG A 95 5.78 -3.48 3.28
C ARG A 95 5.63 -3.25 1.77
N GLY A 96 6.06 -4.23 0.98
CA GLY A 96 6.06 -4.18 -0.49
C GLY A 96 7.23 -3.41 -1.13
N SER A 97 8.16 -2.85 -0.34
CA SER A 97 9.38 -2.17 -0.86
C SER A 97 10.44 -3.14 -1.36
N GLN A 98 10.45 -4.38 -0.84
CA GLN A 98 11.33 -5.43 -1.34
C GLN A 98 10.98 -5.77 -2.79
N HIS A 99 12.01 -5.98 -3.62
CA HIS A 99 11.85 -6.46 -4.98
C HIS A 99 11.96 -7.98 -5.03
N PHE A 100 11.28 -8.57 -6.01
CA PHE A 100 11.39 -10.00 -6.37
C PHE A 100 12.17 -10.21 -7.68
N TYR A 101 12.73 -9.13 -8.24
CA TYR A 101 13.70 -9.20 -9.33
C TYR A 101 15.06 -9.66 -8.81
N ASP A 102 15.85 -10.28 -9.67
CA ASP A 102 17.19 -10.76 -9.39
C ASP A 102 18.20 -9.62 -9.53
N ILE A 103 18.45 -8.94 -8.41
CA ILE A 103 19.32 -7.76 -8.35
C ILE A 103 20.42 -8.03 -7.32
N PRO A 104 21.70 -8.10 -7.73
CA PRO A 104 22.79 -8.51 -6.83
C PRO A 104 23.14 -7.46 -5.78
N ASN A 105 23.09 -6.16 -6.12
CA ASN A 105 23.42 -5.08 -5.20
C ASN A 105 22.16 -4.30 -4.84
N HIS A 106 21.66 -4.46 -3.63
CA HIS A 106 20.41 -3.82 -3.24
C HIS A 106 20.38 -3.39 -1.77
N SER A 107 19.68 -2.29 -1.51
CA SER A 107 19.45 -1.76 -0.17
C SER A 107 18.05 -1.16 -0.08
N THR A 108 17.45 -1.23 1.11
CA THR A 108 16.16 -0.61 1.39
C THR A 108 16.21 0.13 2.72
N THR A 109 15.88 1.41 2.68
CA THR A 109 15.76 2.27 3.86
C THR A 109 14.30 2.72 3.99
N ALA A 110 13.70 2.49 5.15
CA ALA A 110 12.35 2.95 5.45
C ALA A 110 12.37 3.89 6.65
N LEU A 111 11.85 5.09 6.47
CA LEU A 111 11.76 6.13 7.50
C LEU A 111 10.29 6.49 7.71
N GLY A 112 9.77 6.14 8.88
CA GLY A 112 8.35 6.29 9.19
C GLY A 112 7.49 5.13 8.69
N GLU A 113 6.25 5.10 9.14
CA GLU A 113 5.31 4.00 8.93
C GLU A 113 3.93 4.52 8.55
N TRP A 114 3.13 3.66 7.91
CA TRP A 114 1.73 3.95 7.56
C TRP A 114 0.81 4.08 8.79
N ARG A 115 1.29 3.64 9.96
CA ARG A 115 0.61 3.87 11.24
C ARG A 115 1.33 4.99 11.97
N GLY A 116 0.65 6.12 12.06
CA GLY A 116 1.08 7.26 12.86
C GLY A 116 -0.07 8.25 12.85
N GLY A 117 -0.64 8.55 14.01
CA GLY A 117 -1.64 9.61 14.13
C GLY A 117 -1.11 10.96 13.65
N SER A 118 -1.89 12.02 13.82
CA SER A 118 -1.63 13.37 13.30
C SER A 118 -0.36 14.08 13.83
N SER A 119 0.56 13.38 14.48
CA SER A 119 1.75 13.95 15.12
C SER A 119 2.97 13.87 14.19
N GLY A 120 3.19 14.92 13.40
CA GLY A 120 4.49 15.17 12.76
C GLY A 120 4.39 15.82 11.38
N VAL A 121 4.16 15.00 10.35
CA VAL A 121 4.36 15.40 8.94
C VAL A 121 3.05 15.54 8.15
N HIS A 122 2.00 14.83 8.54
CA HIS A 122 0.70 14.90 7.88
C HIS A 122 -0.27 15.77 8.68
N PRO A 123 -1.08 16.63 8.02
CA PRO A 123 -2.07 17.46 8.71
C PRO A 123 -3.25 16.65 9.28
N PHE A 124 -3.44 15.42 8.80
CA PHE A 124 -4.49 14.49 9.24
C PHE A 124 -3.89 13.18 9.73
N GLY A 125 -4.65 12.40 10.51
CA GLY A 125 -4.23 11.09 10.97
C GLY A 125 -3.95 10.15 9.79
N THR A 126 -2.89 9.35 9.88
CA THR A 126 -2.59 8.33 8.86
C THR A 126 -2.85 6.93 9.37
N GLY A 127 -3.27 6.05 8.47
CA GLY A 127 -3.72 4.72 8.84
C GLY A 127 -3.84 3.77 7.64
N PRO A 128 -4.38 2.57 7.90
CA PRO A 128 -4.52 1.57 6.87
C PRO A 128 -5.53 2.04 5.81
N TRP A 129 -5.10 2.02 4.56
CA TRP A 129 -5.97 1.95 3.41
C TRP A 129 -5.50 0.78 2.54
N ARG A 130 -6.43 -0.01 1.98
CA ARG A 130 -6.21 -1.34 1.37
C ARG A 130 -4.81 -1.51 0.75
N ALA A 131 -4.12 -2.58 1.18
CA ALA A 131 -2.70 -2.83 0.98
C ALA A 131 -1.77 -1.75 1.57
N PRO A 132 -1.79 -1.51 2.91
CA PRO A 132 -0.98 -0.46 3.55
C PRO A 132 0.50 -0.62 3.21
N ALA A 133 1.15 0.50 2.87
CA ALA A 133 2.50 0.61 2.30
C ALA A 133 2.68 -0.06 0.92
N ASN A 134 2.19 -1.28 0.75
CA ASN A 134 2.43 -2.10 -0.44
C ASN A 134 1.91 -1.43 -1.72
N ASN A 135 0.75 -0.77 -1.66
CA ASN A 135 0.23 -0.04 -2.81
C ASN A 135 1.22 1.03 -3.31
N THR A 136 1.83 1.79 -2.38
CA THR A 136 2.72 2.91 -2.69
C THR A 136 4.05 2.35 -3.18
N ASN A 137 4.55 1.33 -2.50
CA ASN A 137 5.83 0.73 -2.83
C ASN A 137 5.79 -0.05 -4.15
N THR A 138 4.71 -0.79 -4.42
CA THR A 138 4.52 -1.48 -5.70
C THR A 138 4.38 -0.47 -6.85
N PHE A 139 3.62 0.61 -6.67
CA PHE A 139 3.52 1.67 -7.67
C PHE A 139 4.90 2.25 -8.00
N ALA A 140 5.68 2.63 -6.99
CA ALA A 140 6.99 3.23 -7.20
C ALA A 140 7.99 2.25 -7.83
N ARG A 141 8.05 1.01 -7.34
CA ARG A 141 8.91 -0.05 -7.92
C ARG A 141 8.59 -0.26 -9.39
N GLU A 142 7.33 -0.59 -9.71
CA GLU A 142 6.96 -1.01 -11.07
C GLU A 142 6.99 0.14 -12.07
N SER A 143 6.69 1.37 -11.64
CA SER A 143 6.90 2.55 -12.49
C SER A 143 8.38 2.74 -12.82
N HIS A 144 9.28 2.53 -11.85
CA HIS A 144 10.72 2.64 -12.07
C HIS A 144 11.29 1.48 -12.89
N ILE A 145 10.71 0.28 -12.80
CA ILE A 145 11.00 -0.82 -13.74
C ILE A 145 10.69 -0.39 -15.17
N ASP A 146 9.54 0.23 -15.43
CA ASP A 146 9.19 0.73 -16.78
C ASP A 146 10.14 1.83 -17.26
N ILE A 147 10.57 2.74 -16.38
CA ILE A 147 11.59 3.74 -16.70
C ILE A 147 12.90 3.08 -17.12
N MET A 148 13.34 2.02 -16.42
CA MET A 148 14.55 1.27 -16.79
C MET A 148 14.39 0.52 -18.11
N ALA A 149 13.25 -0.14 -18.32
CA ALA A 149 12.95 -0.85 -19.57
C ALA A 149 12.97 0.11 -20.77
N SER A 150 12.32 1.28 -20.62
CA SER A 150 12.32 2.33 -21.63
C SER A 150 13.74 2.84 -21.91
N LYS A 151 14.55 3.10 -20.87
CA LYS A 151 15.95 3.54 -21.04
C LYS A 151 16.84 2.49 -21.71
N ALA A 152 16.56 1.21 -21.50
CA ALA A 152 17.23 0.11 -22.17
C ALA A 152 16.71 -0.16 -23.60
N ALA A 153 15.62 0.51 -24.02
CA ALA A 153 14.88 0.21 -25.24
C ALA A 153 14.43 -1.26 -25.34
N ILE A 154 14.05 -1.86 -24.20
CA ILE A 154 13.53 -3.24 -24.11
C ILE A 154 12.03 -3.17 -23.78
N ASP A 155 11.24 -4.06 -24.39
CA ASP A 155 9.81 -4.19 -24.07
C ASP A 155 9.62 -4.45 -22.56
N PRO A 156 8.64 -3.82 -21.88
CA PRO A 156 8.51 -3.92 -20.44
C PRO A 156 8.12 -5.32 -19.93
N VAL A 157 7.49 -6.17 -20.73
CA VAL A 157 7.25 -7.59 -20.37
C VAL A 157 8.55 -8.36 -20.49
N GLU A 158 9.26 -8.19 -21.60
CA GLU A 158 10.56 -8.84 -21.82
C GLU A 158 11.60 -8.42 -20.75
N PHE A 159 11.67 -7.14 -20.43
CA PHE A 159 12.57 -6.60 -19.42
C PHE A 159 12.32 -7.25 -18.05
N ARG A 160 11.05 -7.40 -17.65
CA ARG A 160 10.69 -8.11 -16.41
C ARG A 160 11.08 -9.58 -16.48
N LEU A 161 10.75 -10.28 -17.57
CA LEU A 161 11.14 -11.68 -17.76
C LEU A 161 12.66 -11.88 -17.76
N ASN A 162 13.43 -10.91 -18.23
CA ASN A 162 14.89 -10.96 -18.17
C ASN A 162 15.42 -10.84 -16.72
N ASN A 163 14.70 -10.15 -15.84
CA ASN A 163 15.13 -9.86 -14.48
C ASN A 163 14.43 -10.69 -13.39
N LEU A 164 13.44 -11.52 -13.73
CA LEU A 164 12.74 -12.38 -12.79
C LEU A 164 13.41 -13.75 -12.61
N LYS A 165 13.65 -14.16 -11.37
CA LYS A 165 14.04 -15.54 -11.02
C LYS A 165 12.90 -16.42 -10.49
N ASP A 166 11.82 -15.80 -10.00
CA ASP A 166 10.69 -16.54 -9.45
C ASP A 166 9.86 -17.17 -10.58
N GLU A 167 9.88 -18.50 -10.68
CA GLU A 167 9.20 -19.24 -11.74
C GLU A 167 7.68 -19.07 -11.72
N ARG A 168 7.07 -18.84 -10.55
CA ARG A 168 5.63 -18.60 -10.47
C ARG A 168 5.28 -17.22 -11.02
N MET A 169 6.04 -16.17 -10.67
CA MET A 169 5.84 -14.83 -11.19
C MET A 169 6.08 -14.77 -12.70
N ARG A 170 7.11 -15.47 -13.21
CA ARG A 170 7.34 -15.61 -14.66
C ARG A 170 6.11 -16.20 -15.36
N ARG A 171 5.49 -17.25 -14.81
CA ARG A 171 4.26 -17.84 -15.37
C ARG A 171 3.07 -16.88 -15.31
N VAL A 172 2.89 -16.16 -14.20
CA VAL A 172 1.80 -15.18 -14.05
C VAL A 172 1.93 -14.07 -15.09
N LEU A 173 3.12 -13.48 -15.23
CA LEU A 173 3.38 -12.44 -16.20
C LEU A 173 3.12 -12.91 -17.64
N LYS A 174 3.61 -14.12 -18.00
CA LYS A 174 3.35 -14.71 -19.32
C LYS A 174 1.87 -14.92 -19.57
N ALA A 175 1.14 -15.50 -18.62
CA ALA A 175 -0.29 -15.75 -18.75
C ALA A 175 -1.09 -14.44 -18.87
N ALA A 176 -0.74 -13.41 -18.10
CA ALA A 176 -1.37 -12.10 -18.19
C ALA A 176 -1.11 -11.44 -19.56
N ALA A 177 0.14 -11.46 -20.02
CA ALA A 177 0.51 -10.92 -21.33
C ALA A 177 -0.19 -11.66 -22.47
N GLU A 178 -0.22 -13.00 -22.45
CA GLU A 178 -0.93 -13.81 -23.44
C GLU A 178 -2.43 -13.51 -23.45
N LYS A 179 -3.06 -13.48 -22.27
CA LYS A 179 -4.51 -13.27 -22.16
C LYS A 179 -4.92 -11.86 -22.57
N PHE A 180 -4.05 -10.87 -22.35
CA PHE A 180 -4.24 -9.50 -22.83
C PHE A 180 -4.03 -9.38 -24.35
N GLY A 181 -3.29 -10.32 -24.95
CA GLY A 181 -2.84 -10.21 -26.34
C GLY A 181 -1.68 -9.22 -26.49
N TRP A 182 -0.73 -9.23 -25.55
CA TRP A 182 0.40 -8.31 -25.55
C TRP A 182 1.26 -8.45 -26.80
N THR A 183 1.35 -7.38 -27.57
CA THR A 183 2.26 -7.26 -28.70
C THR A 183 3.19 -6.07 -28.44
N PRO A 184 4.52 -6.27 -28.41
CA PRO A 184 5.46 -5.16 -28.32
C PRO A 184 5.16 -4.14 -29.41
N SER A 185 5.06 -2.87 -29.02
CA SER A 185 4.75 -1.79 -29.96
C SER A 185 5.66 -0.61 -29.70
N LYS A 186 6.03 0.10 -30.77
CA LYS A 186 6.84 1.31 -30.68
C LYS A 186 5.96 2.45 -30.18
N THR A 187 6.41 3.12 -29.12
CA THR A 187 5.84 4.38 -28.64
C THR A 187 6.56 5.57 -29.30
N PRO A 188 5.90 6.74 -29.50
CA PRO A 188 4.56 7.10 -29.02
C PRO A 188 3.43 6.62 -29.94
N SER A 189 2.26 6.37 -29.33
CA SER A 189 1.00 6.05 -29.99
C SER A 189 -0.16 6.76 -29.28
N SER A 190 -1.35 6.80 -29.88
CA SER A 190 -2.57 7.38 -29.28
C SER A 190 -3.25 6.45 -28.25
N ARG A 191 -2.71 5.25 -27.99
CA ARG A 191 -3.25 4.27 -27.04
C ARG A 191 -2.10 3.59 -26.29
N GLY A 192 -2.07 3.77 -24.97
CA GLY A 192 -1.08 3.14 -24.10
C GLY A 192 -1.67 1.95 -23.33
N PHE A 193 -0.83 0.94 -23.10
CA PHE A 193 -1.07 -0.14 -22.14
C PHE A 193 0.19 -0.32 -21.29
N GLY A 194 0.02 -0.83 -20.07
CA GLY A 194 1.10 -0.99 -19.10
C GLY A 194 1.03 -2.35 -18.41
N VAL A 195 2.14 -2.73 -17.81
CA VAL A 195 2.27 -4.00 -17.08
C VAL A 195 2.99 -3.75 -15.77
N ALA A 196 2.58 -4.45 -14.72
CA ALA A 196 3.20 -4.37 -13.40
C ALA A 196 3.12 -5.74 -12.74
N CYS A 197 4.13 -6.09 -11.96
CA CYS A 197 4.16 -7.29 -11.14
C CYS A 197 4.05 -6.96 -9.64
N GLY A 198 3.38 -7.82 -8.88
CA GLY A 198 3.25 -7.70 -7.44
C GLY A 198 3.15 -9.05 -6.74
N ILE A 199 3.85 -9.18 -5.62
CA ILE A 199 3.68 -10.30 -4.69
C ILE A 199 3.26 -9.73 -3.34
N ASP A 200 2.09 -10.12 -2.84
CA ASP A 200 1.60 -9.70 -1.53
C ASP A 200 0.71 -10.76 -0.91
N SER A 201 0.91 -11.02 0.39
CA SER A 201 0.15 -12.03 1.14
C SER A 201 0.02 -13.40 0.43
N GLY A 202 1.10 -13.87 -0.21
CA GLY A 202 1.14 -15.15 -0.94
C GLY A 202 0.46 -15.15 -2.31
N THR A 203 -0.09 -14.00 -2.73
CA THR A 203 -0.73 -13.81 -4.03
C THR A 203 0.24 -13.17 -5.01
N TYR A 204 0.14 -13.58 -6.28
CA TYR A 204 0.96 -13.12 -7.40
C TYR A 204 0.02 -12.44 -8.39
N VAL A 205 0.32 -11.19 -8.74
CA VAL A 205 -0.45 -10.35 -9.67
C VAL A 205 0.47 -9.65 -10.66
#